data_AF-A0A1C5G5V1-F1
#
_entry.id   AF-A0A1C5G5V1-F1
#
_cell.length_a   1.000
_cell.length_b   1.000
_cell.length_c   1.000
_cell.angle_alpha   90.00
_cell.angle_beta   90.00
_cell.angle_gamma   90.00
#
_symmetry.space_group_name_H-M   'P 1'
#
loop_
_entity.id
_entity.type
_entity.pdbx_description
1 polymer ?
#
loop_
_entity_poly.entity_id
_entity_poly.type
_entity_poly.pdbx_seq_one_letter_code
_entity_poly.pdbx_strand_id
1 'polypeptide(L)'
;MGSALSVPPALASWDTAGSSGQVRFVAFAADVQSAVAMQLRVTPDPLALRVDIGLPDKVPLLALNDLDNYLFPLVPKLTKDIGRQFASVWATKRHATWSSVAVCQTHAVQDPGGVCSLQVRTTASASTTAYKRQIRDQIIAAQPLLDGGIALQLAFVVGPRRAWPNLWKPTIDSLGSILGSDAGAREWDPRDGRITDLGLHCVIDPAAGNQVTIAIRADTVGKQTAR
;
A
#
# COMPACT_ATOMS: atom_id res chain seq x y z
N MET A 1 -11.65 14.88 8.05
CA MET A 1 -12.02 14.85 6.62
C MET A 1 -10.75 15.12 5.82
N GLY A 2 -10.56 14.44 4.68
CA GLY A 2 -9.38 14.67 3.83
C GLY A 2 -9.52 15.91 2.95
N SER A 3 -8.39 16.47 2.53
CA SER A 3 -8.30 17.53 1.52
C SER A 3 -8.57 16.94 0.13
N ALA A 4 -9.42 17.56 -0.68
CA ALA A 4 -9.62 17.16 -2.07
C ALA A 4 -8.39 17.52 -2.92
N LEU A 5 -8.07 16.67 -3.90
CA LEU A 5 -6.99 16.87 -4.86
C LEU A 5 -7.55 17.49 -6.14
N SER A 6 -6.81 18.43 -6.71
CA SER A 6 -7.13 19.14 -7.95
C SER A 6 -6.52 18.46 -9.17
N VAL A 7 -5.50 17.62 -8.97
CA VAL A 7 -4.83 16.86 -10.03
C VAL A 7 -5.34 15.42 -10.06
N PRO A 8 -5.69 14.88 -11.24
CA PRO A 8 -6.06 13.47 -11.37
C PRO A 8 -4.97 12.53 -10.82
N PRO A 9 -5.36 11.39 -10.19
CA PRO A 9 -4.39 10.44 -9.68
C PRO A 9 -3.55 9.87 -10.81
N ALA A 10 -2.24 9.80 -10.60
CA ALA A 10 -1.29 9.26 -11.56
C ALA A 10 -0.37 8.26 -10.88
N LEU A 11 -0.18 7.10 -11.51
CA LEU A 11 0.84 6.13 -11.11
C LEU A 11 2.23 6.68 -11.44
N ALA A 12 3.24 6.31 -10.66
CA ALA A 12 4.61 6.52 -11.11
C ALA A 12 4.86 5.71 -12.38
N SER A 13 5.22 6.42 -13.45
CA SER A 13 5.73 5.80 -14.67
C SER A 13 7.24 5.56 -14.48
N TRP A 14 7.65 4.33 -14.78
CA TRP A 14 9.04 3.89 -14.81
C TRP A 14 9.68 4.06 -16.20
N ASP A 15 9.01 4.78 -17.10
CA ASP A 15 9.52 5.11 -18.42
C ASP A 15 10.69 6.11 -18.35
N THR A 16 11.28 6.40 -19.50
CA THR A 16 12.37 7.39 -19.65
C THR A 16 12.04 8.72 -18.97
N ALA A 17 13.06 9.36 -18.39
CA ALA A 17 12.93 10.67 -17.77
C ALA A 17 12.25 11.68 -18.71
N GLY A 18 11.21 12.38 -18.23
CA GLY A 18 10.40 13.32 -19.01
C GLY A 18 9.20 12.70 -19.71
N SER A 19 8.89 11.41 -19.49
CA SER A 19 7.68 10.79 -20.05
C SER A 19 6.41 11.50 -19.56
N SER A 20 5.33 11.40 -20.34
CA SER A 20 4.03 11.96 -19.96
C SER A 20 3.52 11.38 -18.63
N GLY A 21 3.83 10.11 -18.34
CA GLY A 21 3.49 9.47 -17.07
C GLY A 21 4.26 10.07 -15.89
N GLN A 22 5.55 10.34 -16.07
CA GLN A 22 6.36 10.95 -15.02
C GLN A 22 5.90 12.38 -14.72
N VAL A 23 5.59 13.18 -15.76
CA VAL A 23 5.07 14.54 -15.60
C VAL A 23 3.75 14.53 -14.81
N ARG A 24 2.82 13.62 -15.15
CA ARG A 24 1.56 13.45 -14.42
C ARG A 24 1.77 13.06 -12.95
N PHE A 25 2.68 12.11 -12.68
CA PHE A 25 2.99 11.71 -11.31
C PHE A 25 3.61 12.85 -10.50
N VAL A 26 4.54 13.61 -11.08
CA VAL A 26 5.17 14.76 -10.41
C VAL A 26 4.12 15.80 -10.03
N ALA A 27 3.18 16.10 -10.93
CA ALA A 27 2.06 17.01 -10.65
C ALA A 27 1.16 16.48 -9.54
N PHE A 28 0.77 15.20 -9.60
CA PHE A 28 -0.05 14.56 -8.57
C PHE A 28 0.63 14.59 -7.19
N ALA A 29 1.92 14.23 -7.12
CA ALA A 29 2.67 14.24 -5.86
C ALA A 29 2.83 15.66 -5.28
N ALA A 30 3.00 16.68 -6.14
CA ALA A 30 3.07 18.07 -5.71
C ALA A 30 1.71 18.56 -5.17
N ASP A 31 0.61 18.18 -5.81
CA ASP A 31 -0.75 18.50 -5.35
C ASP A 31 -1.05 17.86 -3.99
N VAL A 32 -0.69 16.57 -3.82
CA VAL A 32 -0.77 15.89 -2.52
C VAL A 32 0.03 16.65 -1.45
N GLN A 33 1.30 16.96 -1.72
CA GLN A 33 2.16 17.67 -0.78
C GLN A 33 1.59 19.02 -0.36
N SER A 34 1.06 19.78 -1.33
CA SER A 34 0.38 21.06 -1.07
C SER A 34 -0.86 20.87 -0.18
N ALA A 35 -1.71 19.89 -0.52
CA ALA A 35 -2.98 19.61 0.15
C ALA A 35 -2.82 19.17 1.63
N VAL A 36 -1.69 18.53 1.98
CA VAL A 36 -1.40 18.09 3.36
C VAL A 36 -0.37 18.93 4.09
N ALA A 37 0.18 19.99 3.49
CA ALA A 37 1.28 20.77 4.06
C ALA A 37 0.97 21.27 5.48
N MET A 38 -0.24 21.79 5.72
CA MET A 38 -0.66 22.25 7.05
C MET A 38 -0.86 21.09 8.02
N GLN A 39 -1.48 19.98 7.59
CA GLN A 39 -1.71 18.81 8.44
C GLN A 39 -0.37 18.19 8.87
N LEU A 40 0.61 18.11 7.97
CA LEU A 40 1.96 17.62 8.28
C LEU A 40 2.71 18.47 9.31
N ARG A 41 2.39 19.77 9.43
CA ARG A 41 2.99 20.66 10.43
C ARG A 41 2.38 20.50 11.81
N VAL A 42 1.06 20.33 11.88
CA VAL A 42 0.31 20.39 13.15
C VAL A 42 0.04 19.01 13.75
N THR A 43 0.02 17.95 12.95
CA THR A 43 -0.31 16.60 13.40
C THR A 43 0.87 16.00 14.19
N PRO A 44 0.68 15.55 15.44
CA PRO A 44 1.71 14.89 16.24
C PRO A 44 2.13 13.54 15.66
N ASP A 45 3.32 13.09 16.03
CA ASP A 45 3.76 11.71 15.77
C ASP A 45 2.98 10.70 16.66
N PRO A 46 2.89 9.42 16.24
CA PRO A 46 3.31 8.90 14.93
C PRO A 46 2.31 9.26 13.82
N LEU A 47 2.83 9.55 12.63
CA LEU A 47 1.99 9.97 11.49
C LEU A 47 1.34 8.80 10.74
N ALA A 48 0.11 9.02 10.29
CA ALA A 48 -0.59 8.25 9.28
C ALA A 48 -0.85 9.09 8.03
N LEU A 49 -0.66 8.49 6.85
CA LEU A 49 -1.13 9.03 5.57
C LEU A 49 -2.35 8.24 5.10
N ARG A 50 -3.37 8.91 4.57
CA ARG A 50 -4.50 8.27 3.87
C ARG A 50 -4.69 8.91 2.51
N VAL A 51 -4.73 8.10 1.46
CA VAL A 51 -4.97 8.56 0.08
C VAL A 51 -6.17 7.83 -0.50
N ASP A 52 -7.28 8.51 -0.74
CA ASP A 52 -8.44 7.92 -1.41
C ASP A 52 -8.40 8.30 -2.90
N ILE A 53 -8.16 7.31 -3.76
CA ILE A 53 -8.02 7.46 -5.22
C ILE A 53 -9.40 7.42 -5.88
N GLY A 54 -9.78 8.54 -6.49
CA GLY A 54 -10.99 8.65 -7.32
C GLY A 54 -10.67 8.34 -8.78
N LEU A 55 -11.30 7.30 -9.33
CA LEU A 55 -11.16 6.90 -10.73
C LEU A 55 -12.48 7.15 -11.50
N PRO A 56 -12.43 7.50 -12.79
CA PRO A 56 -13.63 7.57 -13.63
C PRO A 56 -14.32 6.20 -13.75
N ASP A 57 -15.65 6.18 -13.89
CA ASP A 57 -16.47 4.96 -13.95
C ASP A 57 -16.03 3.93 -15.01
N LYS A 58 -15.45 4.43 -16.12
CA LYS A 58 -14.93 3.60 -17.21
C LYS A 58 -13.62 2.86 -16.87
N VAL A 59 -12.95 3.22 -15.78
CA VAL A 59 -11.69 2.60 -15.38
C VAL A 59 -11.99 1.36 -14.54
N PRO A 60 -11.50 0.16 -14.92
CA PRO A 60 -11.73 -1.05 -14.15
C PRO A 60 -10.97 -1.01 -12.82
N LEU A 61 -11.70 -1.11 -11.70
CA LEU A 61 -11.09 -1.05 -10.35
C LEU A 61 -10.25 -2.28 -10.02
N LEU A 62 -10.57 -3.46 -10.57
CA LEU A 62 -10.04 -4.75 -10.09
C LEU A 62 -8.87 -5.32 -10.92
N ALA A 63 -8.43 -4.61 -11.96
CA ALA A 63 -7.43 -5.13 -12.91
C ALA A 63 -6.14 -4.31 -12.98
N LEU A 64 -6.21 -3.01 -12.69
CA LEU A 64 -5.10 -2.06 -12.79
C LEU A 64 -5.20 -1.01 -11.66
N ASN A 65 -4.26 -0.06 -11.63
CA ASN A 65 -4.19 1.02 -10.65
C ASN A 65 -3.94 0.46 -9.24
N ASP A 66 -2.89 -0.34 -9.13
CA ASP A 66 -2.49 -0.98 -7.89
C ASP A 66 -2.11 0.10 -6.88
N LEU A 67 -2.63 -0.03 -5.66
CA LEU A 67 -2.53 1.03 -4.67
C LEU A 67 -1.08 1.26 -4.20
N ASP A 68 -0.25 0.21 -4.18
CA ASP A 68 1.18 0.31 -3.89
C ASP A 68 1.92 1.19 -4.91
N ASN A 69 1.52 1.17 -6.18
CA ASN A 69 2.14 1.98 -7.24
C ASN A 69 1.84 3.49 -7.11
N TYR A 70 0.80 3.88 -6.36
CA TYR A 70 0.60 5.27 -5.94
C TYR A 70 1.43 5.61 -4.70
N LEU A 71 1.43 4.72 -3.71
CA LEU A 71 2.01 4.97 -2.39
C LEU A 71 3.54 4.90 -2.37
N PHE A 72 4.12 3.88 -3.02
CA PHE A 72 5.56 3.61 -3.00
C PHE A 72 6.42 4.79 -3.44
N PRO A 73 6.12 5.51 -4.53
CA PRO A 73 6.90 6.69 -4.91
C PRO A 73 6.52 7.95 -4.10
N LEU A 74 5.29 8.03 -3.59
CA LEU A 74 4.77 9.20 -2.87
C LEU A 74 5.33 9.31 -1.45
N VAL A 75 5.30 8.21 -0.69
CA VAL A 75 5.65 8.23 0.74
C VAL A 75 7.12 8.57 0.97
N PRO A 76 8.11 7.96 0.30
CA PRO A 76 9.51 8.36 0.45
C PRO A 76 9.76 9.83 0.11
N LYS A 77 9.05 10.37 -0.89
CA LYS A 77 9.14 11.79 -1.26
C LYS A 77 8.62 12.68 -0.13
N LEU A 78 7.41 12.42 0.38
CA LEU A 78 6.85 13.17 1.50
C LEU A 78 7.74 13.09 2.75
N THR A 79 8.18 11.89 3.12
CA THR A 79 9.09 11.65 4.25
C THR A 79 10.39 12.46 4.12
N LYS A 80 11.01 12.46 2.92
CA LYS A 80 12.23 13.21 2.65
C LYS A 80 12.01 14.71 2.79
N ASP A 81 10.91 15.22 2.22
CA ASP A 81 10.63 16.65 2.18
C ASP A 81 10.28 17.23 3.57
N ILE A 82 9.68 16.43 4.45
CA ILE A 82 9.28 16.88 5.80
C ILE A 82 10.23 16.46 6.93
N GLY A 83 11.11 15.47 6.69
CA GLY A 83 12.01 14.93 7.72
C GLY A 83 11.33 14.09 8.82
N ARG A 84 10.09 13.64 8.62
CA ARG A 84 9.29 12.83 9.56
C ARG A 84 8.82 11.54 8.89
N GLN A 85 8.66 10.48 9.66
CA GLN A 85 8.29 9.15 9.17
C GLN A 85 6.80 8.88 9.35
N PHE A 86 6.21 8.16 8.40
CA PHE A 86 4.88 7.57 8.56
C PHE A 86 4.99 6.19 9.19
N ALA A 87 4.18 5.93 10.22
CA ALA A 87 4.02 4.62 10.84
C ALA A 87 2.82 3.86 10.27
N SER A 88 1.92 4.54 9.57
CA SER A 88 0.77 3.93 8.89
C SER A 88 0.48 4.64 7.58
N VAL A 89 0.17 3.90 6.53
CA VAL A 89 -0.18 4.42 5.22
C VAL A 89 -1.38 3.65 4.71
N TRP A 90 -2.41 4.39 4.32
CA TRP A 90 -3.65 3.85 3.79
C TRP A 90 -3.86 4.36 2.37
N ALA A 91 -4.40 3.49 1.52
CA ALA A 91 -4.99 3.92 0.28
C ALA A 91 -6.29 3.18 -0.01
N THR A 92 -7.21 3.86 -0.68
CA THR A 92 -8.39 3.23 -1.28
C THR A 92 -8.47 3.60 -2.75
N LYS A 93 -9.15 2.79 -3.56
CA LYS A 93 -9.62 3.22 -4.89
C LYS A 93 -11.09 2.93 -5.06
N ARG A 94 -11.79 3.89 -5.67
CA ARG A 94 -13.22 3.82 -5.96
C ARG A 94 -13.55 4.66 -7.18
N HIS A 95 -14.73 4.43 -7.75
CA HIS A 95 -15.28 5.36 -8.71
C HIS A 95 -15.70 6.64 -8.00
N ALA A 96 -15.04 7.75 -8.36
CA ALA A 96 -15.31 9.07 -7.80
C ALA A 96 -14.72 10.16 -8.71
N THR A 97 -15.34 11.34 -8.67
CA THR A 97 -14.91 12.49 -9.46
C THR A 97 -13.57 13.05 -9.02
N TRP A 98 -13.22 12.92 -7.74
CA TRP A 98 -11.98 13.46 -7.18
C TRP A 98 -11.31 12.47 -6.22
N SER A 99 -9.99 12.59 -6.13
CA SER A 99 -9.19 11.96 -5.09
C SER A 99 -9.13 12.85 -3.84
N SER A 100 -8.82 12.27 -2.69
CA SER A 100 -8.57 13.03 -1.46
C SER A 100 -7.39 12.48 -0.67
N VAL A 101 -6.80 13.31 0.17
CA VAL A 101 -5.68 12.94 1.03
C VAL A 101 -5.85 13.51 2.44
N ALA A 102 -5.41 12.76 3.45
CA ALA A 102 -5.37 13.20 4.83
C ALA A 102 -4.10 12.74 5.53
N VAL A 103 -3.66 13.53 6.50
CA VAL A 103 -2.61 13.18 7.47
C VAL A 103 -3.21 13.21 8.87
N CYS A 104 -3.14 12.09 9.56
CA CYS A 104 -3.68 11.90 10.90
C CYS A 104 -2.58 11.43 11.85
N GLN A 105 -2.83 11.56 13.15
CA GLN A 105 -2.05 10.80 14.13
C GLN A 105 -2.52 9.33 14.07
N THR A 106 -1.59 8.38 14.15
CA THR A 106 -1.93 6.96 14.28
C THR A 106 -1.98 6.55 15.73
N HIS A 107 -2.84 5.59 16.03
CA HIS A 107 -3.00 4.98 17.34
C HIS A 107 -3.01 3.46 17.19
N ALA A 108 -2.46 2.76 18.19
CA ALA A 108 -2.56 1.31 18.23
C ALA A 108 -4.03 0.90 18.34
N VAL A 109 -4.43 -0.03 17.47
CA VAL A 109 -5.77 -0.62 17.47
C VAL A 109 -5.65 -2.12 17.69
N GLN A 110 -6.75 -2.75 18.09
CA GLN A 110 -6.81 -4.20 18.10
C GLN A 110 -6.69 -4.76 16.69
N ASP A 111 -6.16 -5.98 16.58
CA ASP A 111 -6.05 -6.70 15.32
C ASP A 111 -7.44 -6.79 14.64
N PRO A 112 -7.61 -6.24 13.43
CA PRO A 112 -8.90 -6.23 12.76
C PRO A 112 -9.37 -7.62 12.33
N GLY A 113 -8.49 -8.64 12.34
CA GLY A 113 -8.80 -9.96 11.81
C GLY A 113 -9.05 -9.92 10.29
N GLY A 114 -9.88 -10.84 9.81
CA GLY A 114 -10.21 -11.01 8.38
C GLY A 114 -10.31 -12.48 8.02
N VAL A 115 -10.91 -12.77 6.85
CA VAL A 115 -11.02 -14.14 6.32
C VAL A 115 -9.65 -14.81 6.22
N CYS A 116 -8.64 -14.05 5.79
CA CYS A 116 -7.25 -14.47 5.84
C CYS A 116 -6.52 -13.71 6.95
N SER A 117 -6.04 -14.44 7.95
CA SER A 117 -5.27 -13.89 9.07
C SER A 117 -4.01 -14.73 9.30
N LEU A 118 -2.88 -14.25 8.78
CA LEU A 118 -1.60 -14.96 8.78
C LEU A 118 -0.50 -14.10 9.40
N GLN A 119 0.56 -14.75 9.88
CA GLN A 119 1.79 -14.10 10.29
C GLN A 119 2.98 -14.83 9.70
N VAL A 120 3.86 -14.10 9.03
CA VAL A 120 5.04 -14.65 8.37
C VAL A 120 6.31 -13.93 8.82
N ARG A 121 7.45 -14.58 8.63
CA ARG A 121 8.77 -14.04 8.98
C ARG A 121 9.75 -14.16 7.82
N THR A 122 10.60 -13.18 7.63
CA THR A 122 11.71 -13.26 6.68
C THR A 122 12.94 -12.57 7.23
N THR A 123 14.11 -13.10 6.89
CA THR A 123 15.41 -12.48 7.17
C THR A 123 16.10 -11.99 5.90
N ALA A 124 15.54 -12.32 4.73
CA ALA A 124 16.11 -11.98 3.44
C ALA A 124 16.01 -10.47 3.14
N SER A 125 16.80 -10.02 2.16
CA SER A 125 16.69 -8.66 1.63
C SER A 125 15.50 -8.55 0.69
N ALA A 126 14.70 -7.49 0.83
CA ALA A 126 13.54 -7.21 -0.02
C ALA A 126 13.88 -7.03 -1.51
N SER A 127 15.15 -6.75 -1.83
CA SER A 127 15.65 -6.70 -3.21
C SER A 127 15.94 -8.08 -3.83
N THR A 128 15.71 -9.18 -3.11
CA THR A 128 16.08 -10.53 -3.57
C THR A 128 14.85 -11.42 -3.70
N THR A 129 14.89 -12.35 -4.65
CA THR A 129 13.84 -13.38 -4.79
C THR A 129 13.69 -14.26 -3.55
N ALA A 130 14.74 -14.39 -2.72
CA ALA A 130 14.67 -15.12 -1.46
C ALA A 130 13.64 -14.52 -0.48
N TYR A 131 13.46 -13.20 -0.47
CA TYR A 131 12.42 -12.55 0.33
C TYR A 131 11.03 -13.02 -0.08
N LYS A 132 10.76 -13.02 -1.39
CA LYS A 132 9.46 -13.43 -1.92
C LYS A 132 9.15 -14.90 -1.69
N ARG A 133 10.16 -15.76 -1.89
CA ARG A 133 10.06 -17.21 -1.63
C ARG A 133 9.77 -17.50 -0.16
N GLN A 134 10.52 -16.90 0.77
CA GLN A 134 10.29 -17.13 2.21
C GLN A 134 8.85 -16.78 2.63
N ILE A 135 8.29 -15.69 2.11
CA ILE A 135 6.89 -15.32 2.38
C ILE A 135 5.93 -16.34 1.75
N ARG A 136 6.09 -16.62 0.45
CA ARG A 136 5.23 -17.57 -0.29
C ARG A 136 5.18 -18.93 0.37
N ASP A 137 6.33 -19.47 0.76
CA ASP A 137 6.44 -20.82 1.32
C ASP A 137 5.69 -20.94 2.68
N GLN A 138 5.59 -19.85 3.44
CA GLN A 138 4.82 -19.82 4.70
C GLN A 138 3.31 -19.66 4.50
N ILE A 139 2.86 -19.18 3.33
CA ILE A 139 1.43 -18.97 3.02
C ILE A 139 0.92 -19.94 1.94
N ILE A 140 1.68 -20.97 1.57
CA ILE A 140 1.35 -21.84 0.45
C ILE A 140 0.01 -22.58 0.62
N ALA A 141 -0.38 -22.85 1.87
CA ALA A 141 -1.65 -23.49 2.21
C ALA A 141 -2.84 -22.51 2.28
N ALA A 142 -2.61 -21.20 2.11
CA ALA A 142 -3.68 -20.22 2.06
C ALA A 142 -4.55 -20.45 0.81
N GLN A 143 -5.86 -20.26 0.98
CA GLN A 143 -6.80 -20.32 -0.12
C GLN A 143 -7.01 -18.92 -0.70
N PRO A 144 -7.11 -18.78 -2.04
CA PRO A 144 -7.43 -17.51 -2.67
C PRO A 144 -8.78 -16.97 -2.17
N LEU A 145 -8.84 -15.66 -1.91
CA LEU A 145 -10.09 -14.99 -1.59
C LEU A 145 -11.03 -14.99 -2.80
N LEU A 146 -12.33 -15.14 -2.54
CA LEU A 146 -13.40 -15.07 -3.54
C LEU A 146 -13.27 -13.82 -4.42
N ASP A 147 -13.63 -13.94 -5.69
CA ASP A 147 -13.56 -12.83 -6.66
C ASP A 147 -14.27 -11.56 -6.18
N GLY A 148 -13.67 -10.41 -6.49
CA GLY A 148 -14.12 -9.09 -6.02
C GLY A 148 -12.99 -8.24 -5.47
N GLY A 149 -13.36 -7.06 -4.95
CA GLY A 149 -12.44 -6.13 -4.28
C GLY A 149 -11.94 -6.71 -2.96
N ILE A 150 -10.68 -6.43 -2.63
CA ILE A 150 -10.01 -6.93 -1.43
C ILE A 150 -9.63 -5.74 -0.54
N ALA A 151 -9.91 -5.89 0.75
CA ALA A 151 -9.30 -5.09 1.80
C ALA A 151 -8.09 -5.85 2.32
N LEU A 152 -6.90 -5.28 2.17
CA LEU A 152 -5.63 -5.87 2.59
C LEU A 152 -4.96 -4.95 3.60
N GLN A 153 -4.56 -5.50 4.75
CA GLN A 153 -3.66 -4.82 5.67
C GLN A 153 -2.39 -5.65 5.89
N LEU A 154 -1.24 -4.99 5.80
CA LEU A 154 0.07 -5.54 6.09
C LEU A 154 0.69 -4.74 7.25
N ALA A 155 0.98 -5.41 8.37
CA ALA A 155 1.67 -4.79 9.48
C ALA A 155 3.09 -5.38 9.63
N PHE A 156 4.09 -4.52 9.50
CA PHE A 156 5.50 -4.85 9.53
C PHE A 156 6.09 -4.53 10.90
N VAL A 157 6.80 -5.50 11.50
CA VAL A 157 7.74 -5.26 12.59
C VAL A 157 9.14 -5.39 12.02
N VAL A 158 9.93 -4.32 12.10
CA VAL A 158 11.25 -4.21 11.45
C VAL A 158 12.32 -3.68 12.39
N GLY A 159 13.57 -4.02 12.13
CA GLY A 159 14.72 -3.36 12.76
C GLY A 159 14.90 -1.90 12.28
N PRO A 160 15.64 -1.07 13.05
CA PRO A 160 15.72 0.39 12.86
C PRO A 160 16.38 0.85 11.55
N ARG A 161 17.12 -0.04 10.85
CA ARG A 161 17.88 0.30 9.64
C ARG A 161 17.11 0.05 8.33
N ARG A 162 15.88 -0.44 8.39
CA ARG A 162 15.12 -0.82 7.18
C ARG A 162 14.30 0.35 6.66
N ALA A 163 14.50 0.68 5.38
CA ALA A 163 13.57 1.52 4.63
C ALA A 163 12.30 0.71 4.35
N TRP A 164 11.34 0.78 5.26
CA TRP A 164 10.14 -0.06 5.25
C TRP A 164 9.27 0.06 3.97
N PRO A 165 9.23 1.20 3.23
CA PRO A 165 8.52 1.24 1.96
C PRO A 165 9.02 0.26 0.91
N ASN A 166 10.31 -0.09 0.96
CA ASN A 166 10.90 -1.07 0.05
C ASN A 166 10.42 -2.50 0.32
N LEU A 167 9.70 -2.74 1.41
CA LEU A 167 9.13 -4.05 1.74
C LEU A 167 7.77 -4.27 1.06
N TRP A 168 7.04 -3.22 0.70
CA TRP A 168 5.63 -3.33 0.30
C TRP A 168 5.43 -4.15 -0.95
N LYS A 169 6.01 -3.70 -2.06
CA LYS A 169 5.87 -4.33 -3.37
C LYS A 169 6.31 -5.80 -3.35
N PRO A 170 7.53 -6.16 -2.90
CA PRO A 170 7.92 -7.58 -2.86
C PRO A 170 7.08 -8.41 -1.89
N THR A 171 6.48 -7.81 -0.86
CA THR A 171 5.53 -8.53 0.01
C THR A 171 4.25 -8.82 -0.76
N ILE A 172 3.64 -7.82 -1.42
CA ILE A 172 2.42 -7.97 -2.22
C ILE A 172 2.61 -8.97 -3.36
N ASP A 173 3.71 -8.88 -4.12
CA ASP A 173 4.14 -9.83 -5.16
C ASP A 173 4.12 -11.30 -4.67
N SER A 174 4.33 -11.51 -3.37
CA SER A 174 4.41 -12.85 -2.76
C SER A 174 3.06 -13.42 -2.36
N LEU A 175 1.97 -12.63 -2.42
CA LEU A 175 0.64 -12.99 -1.92
C LEU A 175 -0.23 -13.71 -2.96
N GLY A 176 0.35 -14.34 -3.97
CA GLY A 176 -0.38 -15.07 -5.02
C GLY A 176 -1.37 -16.11 -4.47
N SER A 177 -1.03 -16.82 -3.39
CA SER A 177 -1.94 -17.79 -2.75
C SER A 177 -3.20 -17.16 -2.13
N ILE A 178 -3.16 -15.85 -1.81
CA ILE A 178 -4.28 -15.12 -1.18
C ILE A 178 -5.06 -14.32 -2.24
N LEU A 179 -4.35 -13.63 -3.13
CA LEU A 179 -4.93 -12.73 -4.13
C LEU A 179 -5.39 -13.48 -5.40
N GLY A 180 -4.85 -14.68 -5.62
CA GLY A 180 -4.97 -15.42 -6.87
C GLY A 180 -4.00 -14.92 -7.94
N SER A 181 -3.92 -15.66 -9.03
CA SER A 181 -3.15 -15.32 -10.24
C SER A 181 -3.97 -15.69 -11.47
N ASP A 182 -3.82 -14.92 -12.54
CA ASP A 182 -4.45 -15.24 -13.82
C ASP A 182 -3.77 -16.45 -14.49
N ALA A 183 -4.49 -17.14 -15.38
CA ALA A 183 -3.95 -18.27 -16.12
C ALA A 183 -2.76 -17.81 -17.00
N GLY A 184 -1.60 -18.43 -16.82
CA GLY A 184 -0.38 -18.05 -17.54
C GLY A 184 0.33 -16.80 -17.01
N ALA A 185 -0.09 -16.27 -15.85
CA ALA A 185 0.61 -15.18 -15.19
C ALA A 185 2.08 -15.54 -14.86
N ARG A 186 2.95 -14.53 -14.83
CA ARG A 186 4.36 -14.72 -14.50
C ARG A 186 4.52 -15.07 -13.01
N GLU A 187 5.64 -15.71 -12.66
CA GLU A 187 5.98 -15.86 -11.25
C GLU A 187 6.07 -14.46 -10.62
N TRP A 188 5.42 -14.26 -9.46
CA TRP A 188 5.34 -12.97 -8.73
C TRP A 188 4.38 -11.94 -9.32
N ASP A 189 3.38 -12.38 -10.08
CA ASP A 189 2.32 -11.54 -10.68
C ASP A 189 0.94 -11.92 -10.09
N PRO A 190 0.68 -11.59 -8.81
CA PRO A 190 -0.61 -11.82 -8.19
C PRO A 190 -1.66 -10.85 -8.76
N ARG A 191 -2.95 -11.15 -8.57
CA ARG A 191 -4.07 -10.24 -8.92
C ARG A 191 -4.19 -9.09 -7.89
N ASP A 192 -3.10 -8.37 -7.64
CA ASP A 192 -3.03 -7.25 -6.69
C ASP A 192 -3.83 -6.02 -7.12
N GLY A 193 -4.15 -5.89 -8.41
CA GLY A 193 -5.16 -4.97 -8.92
C GLY A 193 -6.53 -5.10 -8.22
N ARG A 194 -6.83 -6.24 -7.60
CA ARG A 194 -8.06 -6.45 -6.81
C ARG A 194 -8.07 -5.72 -5.46
N ILE A 195 -6.92 -5.27 -4.97
CA ILE A 195 -6.83 -4.57 -3.68
C ILE A 195 -7.45 -3.18 -3.83
N THR A 196 -8.62 -2.97 -3.24
CA THR A 196 -9.37 -1.71 -3.29
C THR A 196 -9.24 -0.90 -2.00
N ASP A 197 -8.81 -1.53 -0.92
CA ASP A 197 -8.49 -0.92 0.36
C ASP A 197 -7.17 -1.52 0.87
N LEU A 198 -6.14 -0.70 1.01
CA LEU A 198 -4.79 -1.09 1.39
C LEU A 198 -4.36 -0.33 2.64
N GLY A 199 -4.04 -1.06 3.71
CA GLY A 199 -3.38 -0.55 4.90
C GLY A 199 -1.96 -1.11 5.05
N LEU A 200 -0.98 -0.24 5.28
CA LEU A 200 0.42 -0.59 5.46
C LEU A 200 0.91 0.02 6.77
N HIS A 201 1.33 -0.81 7.72
CA HIS A 201 1.69 -0.39 9.09
C HIS A 201 3.11 -0.77 9.43
N CYS A 202 3.81 0.05 10.21
CA CYS A 202 5.19 -0.19 10.58
C CYS A 202 5.40 0.08 12.07
N VAL A 203 6.00 -0.89 12.76
CA VAL A 203 6.56 -0.74 14.10
C VAL A 203 8.05 -1.05 14.03
N ILE A 204 8.86 -0.15 14.60
CA ILE A 204 10.30 -0.36 14.72
C ILE A 204 10.58 -1.07 16.03
N ASP A 205 11.17 -2.26 15.95
CA ASP A 205 11.65 -3.03 17.09
C ASP A 205 13.19 -3.11 17.03
N PRO A 206 13.92 -2.45 17.96
CA PRO A 206 15.39 -2.53 18.03
C PRO A 206 15.92 -3.97 18.14
N ALA A 207 15.18 -4.88 18.76
CA ALA A 207 15.58 -6.28 18.96
C ALA A 207 15.39 -7.15 17.70
N ALA A 208 14.62 -6.69 16.71
CA ALA A 208 14.32 -7.48 15.51
C ALA A 208 15.55 -7.74 14.62
N GLY A 209 16.60 -6.93 14.72
CA GLY A 209 17.80 -7.06 13.90
C GLY A 209 17.47 -7.05 12.39
N ASN A 210 17.78 -8.15 11.70
CA ASN A 210 17.44 -8.32 10.28
C ASN A 210 16.09 -9.02 10.05
N GLN A 211 15.44 -9.53 11.10
CA GLN A 211 14.14 -10.16 10.95
C GLN A 211 13.07 -9.11 10.60
N VAL A 212 12.18 -9.49 9.69
CA VAL A 212 10.93 -8.80 9.40
C VAL A 212 9.81 -9.75 9.77
N THR A 213 8.91 -9.31 10.64
CA THR A 213 7.64 -10.01 10.89
C THR A 213 6.53 -9.27 10.17
N ILE A 214 5.67 -9.99 9.46
CA ILE A 214 4.58 -9.41 8.68
C ILE A 214 3.29 -10.08 9.13
N ALA A 215 2.37 -9.31 9.70
CA ALA A 215 0.99 -9.74 9.88
C ALA A 215 0.21 -9.38 8.62
N ILE A 216 -0.51 -10.36 8.06
CA ILE A 216 -1.30 -10.24 6.83
C ILE A 216 -2.76 -10.42 7.22
N ARG A 217 -3.58 -9.41 6.94
CA ARG A 217 -5.02 -9.42 7.15
C ARG A 217 -5.70 -9.13 5.82
N ALA A 218 -6.54 -10.03 5.35
CA ALA A 218 -7.26 -9.82 4.11
C ALA A 218 -8.71 -10.27 4.21
N ASP A 219 -9.59 -9.48 3.60
CA ASP A 219 -11.01 -9.76 3.51
C ASP A 219 -11.54 -9.33 2.14
N THR A 220 -12.67 -9.90 1.75
CA THR A 220 -13.42 -9.46 0.58
C THR A 220 -14.24 -8.24 0.93
N VAL A 221 -14.12 -7.17 0.13
CA VAL A 221 -14.99 -6.01 0.25
C VAL A 221 -16.33 -6.42 -0.33
N GLY A 222 -17.32 -6.66 0.53
CA GLY A 222 -18.70 -6.87 0.09
C GLY A 222 -19.12 -5.75 -0.86
N LYS A 223 -19.97 -6.04 -1.87
CA LYS A 223 -20.52 -5.01 -2.75
C LYS A 223 -20.97 -3.84 -1.89
N GLN A 224 -20.31 -2.69 -1.99
CA GLN A 224 -20.69 -1.49 -1.26
C GLN A 224 -22.16 -1.22 -1.57
N THR A 225 -23.03 -1.53 -0.62
CA THR A 225 -24.32 -0.88 -0.55
C THR A 225 -24.00 0.53 -0.12
N ALA A 226 -24.25 1.48 -1.03
CA ALA A 226 -24.17 2.90 -0.73
C ALA A 226 -24.85 3.16 0.62
N ARG A 227 -24.09 3.73 1.56
CA ARG A 227 -24.63 4.42 2.73
C ARG A 227 -24.35 5.90 2.55
#